data_AF-A0A7C4IBQ4-F1
#
_entry.id   AF-A0A7C4IBQ4-F1
#
_cell.length_a   1.000
_cell.length_b   1.000
_cell.length_c   1.000
_cell.angle_alpha   90.00
_cell.angle_beta   90.00
_cell.angle_gamma   90.00
#
_symmetry.space_group_name_H-M   'P 1'
#
loop_
_entity.id
_entity.type
_entity.pdbx_description
1 polymer ?
#
loop_
_entity_poly.entity_id
_entity_poly.type
_entity_poly.pdbx_seq_one_letter_code
_entity_poly.pdbx_strand_id
1 'polypeptide(L)'
;MRVLHVAMECVPFSKVGGMADVVGSLPRALRKLDVECTVLTPHYPRIWKGSPGAELGAFDVRIGSADHRVRLLEGGGGVVLVDQPTAFDRDGVYDDPRTGEGYRDNLFRCLVLQQAARVALRAGVRAADIVHCHDNHTGLLPVYLRDDGGPKSVLTIHNLAYQGIYGGDQFWITGLSPGRFFGHSAFEFYGDLSLLKAGLYHADLVTTVSPNYAAEIVKPQHGFGLDGVLRQLGDRLVGILNGIDTEAWNPARDRLIPKSYSARNLAGKEACRRALRERAGLEQDAAAPVLGMVTRVTHQKGVDLVGAILPWIVRAGAQVVLLGTGDAALLDLFSDHRTRGRDRGALRGRLRGARPARPRPPAPTHRASAYRASRPSPSCAR
;
A
#
# COMPACT_ATOMS: atom_id res chain seq x y z
N MET A 1 -16.52 13.03 19.39
CA MET A 1 -16.19 11.64 19.02
C MET A 1 -14.70 11.57 18.72
N ARG A 2 -14.01 10.56 19.24
CA ARG A 2 -12.57 10.33 19.07
C ARG A 2 -12.30 9.15 18.16
N VAL A 3 -11.48 9.36 17.12
CA VAL A 3 -11.13 8.34 16.15
C VAL A 3 -9.61 8.17 16.12
N LEU A 4 -9.16 6.93 16.37
CA LEU A 4 -7.76 6.54 16.21
C LEU A 4 -7.59 5.81 14.87
N HIS A 5 -6.95 6.47 13.91
CA HIS A 5 -6.53 5.83 12.67
C HIS A 5 -5.24 5.05 12.89
N VAL A 6 -5.18 3.81 12.43
CA VAL A 6 -3.97 2.97 12.49
C VAL A 6 -3.60 2.53 11.09
N ALA A 7 -2.37 2.82 10.67
CA ALA A 7 -1.89 2.50 9.33
C ALA A 7 -0.37 2.30 9.32
N MET A 8 0.11 1.51 8.35
CA MET A 8 1.56 1.30 8.15
C MET A 8 2.23 2.48 7.40
N GLU A 9 1.44 3.31 6.71
CA GLU A 9 1.94 4.51 6.02
C GLU A 9 1.02 5.73 6.23
N CYS A 10 1.62 6.90 6.30
CA CYS A 10 0.95 8.18 6.48
C CYS A 10 1.85 9.32 6.00
N VAL A 11 1.37 10.17 5.09
CA VAL A 11 2.12 11.39 4.74
C VAL A 11 2.14 12.38 5.92
N PRO A 12 3.25 13.09 6.17
CA PRO A 12 4.52 13.10 5.42
C PRO A 12 5.58 12.10 5.94
N PHE A 13 5.24 11.18 6.85
CA PHE A 13 6.18 10.29 7.52
C PHE A 13 6.64 9.13 6.63
N SER A 14 5.71 8.49 5.93
CA SER A 14 6.01 7.40 5.00
C SER A 14 4.95 7.31 3.91
N LYS A 15 5.38 6.89 2.71
CA LYS A 15 4.49 6.75 1.54
C LYS A 15 5.02 5.70 0.57
N VAL A 16 4.19 4.72 0.28
CA VAL A 16 4.33 3.79 -0.85
C VAL A 16 3.13 3.93 -1.78
N GLY A 17 1.92 3.92 -1.23
CA GLY A 17 0.67 3.94 -1.99
C GLY A 17 -0.18 5.18 -1.79
N GLY A 18 -1.40 5.12 -2.33
CA GLY A 18 -2.43 6.14 -2.11
C GLY A 18 -3.05 6.09 -0.71
N MET A 19 -2.90 4.98 0.01
CA MET A 19 -3.37 4.88 1.40
C MET A 19 -2.69 5.93 2.27
N ALA A 20 -1.37 6.15 2.12
CA ALA A 20 -0.65 7.19 2.85
C ALA A 20 -1.27 8.58 2.68
N ASP A 21 -1.76 8.91 1.48
CA ASP A 21 -2.40 10.20 1.20
C ASP A 21 -3.76 10.31 1.91
N VAL A 22 -4.55 9.24 1.91
CA VAL A 22 -5.83 9.18 2.63
C VAL A 22 -5.59 9.33 4.13
N VAL A 23 -4.67 8.55 4.70
CA VAL A 23 -4.38 8.58 6.14
C VAL A 23 -3.79 9.93 6.57
N GLY A 24 -3.04 10.62 5.70
CA GLY A 24 -2.52 11.95 6.01
C GLY A 24 -3.53 13.09 5.88
N SER A 25 -4.60 12.92 5.08
CA SER A 25 -5.55 13.99 4.76
C SER A 25 -6.93 13.81 5.41
N LEU A 26 -7.48 12.59 5.45
CA LEU A 26 -8.81 12.30 6.01
C LEU A 26 -8.92 12.71 7.48
N PRO A 27 -7.99 12.36 8.39
CA PRO A 27 -8.04 12.81 9.79
C PRO A 27 -8.04 14.33 9.93
N ARG A 28 -7.34 15.05 9.04
CA ARG A 28 -7.32 16.51 9.03
C ARG A 28 -8.66 17.09 8.60
N ALA A 29 -9.28 16.49 7.58
CA ALA A 29 -10.59 16.88 7.10
C ALA A 29 -11.68 16.62 8.16
N LEU A 30 -11.63 15.46 8.83
CA LEU A 30 -12.55 15.11 9.92
C LEU A 30 -12.40 16.04 11.13
N ARG A 31 -11.19 16.49 11.45
CA ARG A 31 -10.98 17.54 12.48
C ARG A 31 -11.64 18.87 12.15
N LYS A 32 -11.81 19.21 10.86
CA LYS A 32 -12.58 20.40 10.43
C LYS A 32 -14.09 20.22 10.62
N LEU A 33 -14.54 19.00 10.94
CA LEU A 33 -15.92 18.62 11.24
C LEU A 33 -16.09 18.22 12.72
N ASP A 34 -15.24 18.75 13.61
CA ASP A 34 -15.28 18.53 15.06
C ASP A 34 -15.13 17.05 15.51
N VAL A 35 -14.50 16.22 14.68
CA VAL A 35 -14.07 14.86 15.06
C VAL A 35 -12.62 14.89 15.54
N GLU A 36 -12.37 14.40 16.75
CA GLU A 36 -11.04 14.32 17.31
C GLU A 36 -10.29 13.13 16.70
N CYS A 37 -9.47 13.38 15.68
CA CYS A 37 -8.72 12.34 14.99
C CYS A 37 -7.24 12.35 15.35
N THR A 38 -6.73 11.17 15.74
CA THR A 38 -5.30 10.87 15.88
C THR A 38 -4.90 9.79 14.88
N VAL A 39 -3.69 9.87 14.32
CA VAL A 39 -3.09 8.79 13.53
C VAL A 39 -1.98 8.12 14.33
N LEU A 40 -1.95 6.79 14.37
CA LEU A 40 -0.85 6.00 14.90
C LEU A 40 -0.22 5.21 13.75
N THR A 41 1.06 5.50 13.48
CA THR A 41 1.83 4.96 12.35
C THR A 41 3.25 4.63 12.81
N PRO A 42 3.99 3.73 12.15
CA PRO A 42 5.36 3.45 12.55
C PRO A 42 6.32 4.63 12.32
N HIS A 43 7.36 4.71 13.15
CA HIS A 43 8.49 5.60 12.98
C HIS A 43 9.54 4.96 12.06
N TYR A 44 9.71 5.49 10.84
CA TYR A 44 10.71 5.03 9.89
C TYR A 44 11.89 6.03 9.80
N PRO A 45 12.92 5.95 10.66
CA PRO A 45 13.99 6.97 10.73
C PRO A 45 14.84 7.08 9.44
N ARG A 46 14.89 6.03 8.61
CA ARG A 46 15.60 6.08 7.31
C ARG A 46 14.78 6.76 6.22
N ILE A 47 13.46 6.76 6.34
CA ILE A 47 12.51 7.31 5.36
C ILE A 47 12.17 8.76 5.72
N TRP A 48 11.77 9.01 6.97
CA TRP A 48 11.42 10.33 7.46
C TRP A 48 12.64 11.00 8.10
N LYS A 49 12.97 12.22 7.66
CA LYS A 49 14.12 13.01 8.15
C LYS A 49 13.73 14.06 9.19
N GLY A 50 12.47 14.10 9.61
CA GLY A 50 12.06 14.90 10.76
C GLY A 50 12.51 14.27 12.06
N SER A 51 12.34 15.02 13.15
CA SER A 51 12.60 14.53 14.51
C SER A 51 11.28 14.32 15.24
N PRO A 52 11.07 13.15 15.86
CA PRO A 52 9.93 12.97 16.74
C PRO A 52 10.00 13.95 17.92
N GLY A 53 8.83 14.34 18.43
CA GLY A 53 8.66 15.14 19.64
C GLY A 53 8.75 14.29 20.91
N ALA A 54 7.95 14.65 21.91
CA ALA A 54 8.00 14.01 23.22
C ALA A 54 7.64 12.51 23.18
N GLU A 55 8.23 11.74 24.10
CA GLU A 55 7.79 10.38 24.37
C GLU A 55 6.49 10.41 25.17
N LEU A 56 5.47 9.76 24.64
CA LEU A 56 4.11 9.70 25.17
C LEU A 56 3.91 8.48 26.09
N GLY A 57 4.80 7.51 26.00
CA GLY A 57 4.80 6.29 26.79
C GLY A 57 5.65 5.20 26.14
N ALA A 58 6.05 4.23 26.95
CA ALA A 58 6.82 3.08 26.52
C ALA A 58 6.28 1.81 27.18
N PHE A 59 6.09 0.77 26.37
CA PHE A 59 5.37 -0.44 26.73
C PHE A 59 6.11 -1.66 26.23
N ASP A 60 5.89 -2.79 26.89
CA ASP A 60 6.33 -4.09 26.40
C ASP A 60 5.15 -4.80 25.76
N VAL A 61 5.33 -5.23 24.50
CA VAL A 61 4.32 -6.00 23.76
C VAL A 61 4.83 -7.42 23.51
N ARG A 62 4.00 -8.41 23.83
CA ARG A 62 4.30 -9.82 23.58
C ARG A 62 3.99 -10.18 22.13
N ILE A 63 4.99 -10.66 21.40
CA ILE A 63 4.82 -11.25 20.06
C ILE A 63 5.49 -12.61 20.05
N GLY A 64 4.72 -13.66 19.77
CA GLY A 64 5.15 -15.03 20.03
C GLY A 64 5.58 -15.23 21.49
N SER A 65 6.81 -15.66 21.69
CA SER A 65 7.38 -15.95 23.01
C SER A 65 8.22 -14.81 23.60
N ALA A 66 8.34 -13.67 22.90
CA ALA A 66 9.24 -12.59 23.29
C ALA A 66 8.49 -11.27 23.56
N ASP A 67 8.97 -10.53 24.56
CA ASP A 67 8.56 -9.16 24.81
C ASP A 67 9.40 -8.19 23.99
N HIS A 68 8.74 -7.23 23.38
CA HIS A 68 9.35 -6.20 22.56
C HIS A 68 9.00 -4.83 23.11
N ARG A 69 10.01 -4.05 23.45
CA ARG A 69 9.82 -2.67 23.89
C ARG A 69 9.37 -1.81 22.72
N VAL A 70 8.23 -1.15 22.84
CA VAL A 70 7.70 -0.15 21.90
C VAL A 70 7.60 1.20 22.60
N ARG A 71 7.95 2.27 21.90
CA ARG A 71 7.78 3.65 22.39
C ARG A 71 6.79 4.37 21.49
N LEU A 72 5.95 5.20 22.10
CA LEU A 72 5.02 6.07 21.39
C LEU A 72 5.59 7.48 21.44
N LEU A 73 5.86 8.07 20.28
CA LEU A 73 6.47 9.39 20.16
C LEU A 73 5.48 10.36 19.49
N GLU A 74 5.54 11.63 19.84
CA GLU A 74 4.76 12.64 19.14
C GLU A 74 5.31 12.88 17.72
N GLY A 75 4.48 12.73 16.69
CA GLY A 75 4.85 13.03 15.30
C GLY A 75 4.49 14.45 14.86
N GLY A 76 3.64 15.14 15.64
CA GLY A 76 3.05 16.44 15.27
C GLY A 76 1.81 16.30 14.37
N GLY A 77 0.97 17.34 14.36
CA GLY A 77 -0.22 17.38 13.49
C GLY A 77 -1.29 16.34 13.83
N GLY A 78 -1.34 15.86 15.07
CA GLY A 78 -2.24 14.78 15.50
C GLY A 78 -1.74 13.38 15.15
N VAL A 79 -0.42 13.20 15.00
CA VAL A 79 0.19 11.89 14.71
C VAL A 79 1.02 11.40 15.90
N VAL A 80 0.93 10.09 16.14
CA VAL A 80 1.72 9.30 17.08
C VAL A 80 2.56 8.33 16.28
N LEU A 81 3.85 8.30 16.58
CA LEU A 81 4.82 7.43 15.94
C LEU A 81 5.13 6.23 16.84
N VAL A 82 5.01 5.02 16.29
CA VAL A 82 5.44 3.79 16.97
C VAL A 82 6.91 3.55 16.68
N ASP A 83 7.74 3.74 17.69
CA ASP A 83 9.17 3.51 17.62
C ASP A 83 9.52 2.11 18.15
N GLN A 84 10.00 1.28 17.23
CA GLN A 84 10.54 -0.06 17.48
C GLN A 84 11.61 -0.31 16.41
N PRO A 85 12.89 -0.05 16.69
CA PRO A 85 13.94 -0.05 15.67
C PRO A 85 14.11 -1.37 14.91
N THR A 86 13.94 -2.52 15.57
CA THR A 86 14.03 -3.84 14.93
C THR A 86 13.02 -3.98 13.78
N ALA A 87 11.80 -3.47 13.98
CA ALA A 87 10.71 -3.51 13.02
C ALA A 87 10.83 -2.38 11.97
N PHE A 88 11.24 -1.17 12.36
CA PHE A 88 11.01 0.03 11.53
C PHE A 88 12.27 0.82 11.13
N ASP A 89 13.46 0.54 11.68
CA ASP A 89 14.71 1.13 11.17
C ASP A 89 15.17 0.44 9.87
N ARG A 90 14.43 0.69 8.78
CA ARG A 90 14.60 0.05 7.46
C ARG A 90 14.50 1.08 6.34
N ASP A 91 15.13 0.79 5.21
CA ASP A 91 15.12 1.68 4.03
C ASP A 91 13.76 1.73 3.31
N GLY A 92 12.89 0.75 3.53
CA GLY A 92 11.55 0.66 2.92
C GLY A 92 10.42 0.38 3.92
N VAL A 93 9.18 0.59 3.48
CA VAL A 93 7.97 0.35 4.29
C VAL A 93 7.56 -1.11 4.25
N TYR A 94 7.32 -1.71 3.06
CA TYR A 94 6.90 -3.11 2.92
C TYR A 94 7.98 -4.02 2.33
N ASP A 95 8.75 -3.46 1.39
CA ASP A 95 9.73 -4.17 0.58
C ASP A 95 11.11 -3.56 0.80
N ASP A 96 12.16 -4.37 0.67
CA ASP A 96 13.54 -3.90 0.63
C ASP A 96 13.77 -3.14 -0.68
N PRO A 97 14.08 -1.83 -0.66
CA PRO A 97 14.27 -1.05 -1.88
C PRO A 97 15.43 -1.54 -2.76
N ARG A 98 16.36 -2.34 -2.22
CA ARG A 98 17.50 -2.88 -2.94
C ARG A 98 17.16 -4.13 -3.73
N THR A 99 16.27 -4.98 -3.22
CA THR A 99 15.90 -6.25 -3.86
C THR A 99 14.52 -6.19 -4.52
N GLY A 100 13.64 -5.31 -4.05
CA GLY A 100 12.23 -5.25 -4.42
C GLY A 100 11.38 -6.35 -3.77
N GLU A 101 11.95 -7.16 -2.89
CA GLU A 101 11.25 -8.23 -2.18
C GLU A 101 10.65 -7.73 -0.87
N GLY A 102 9.47 -8.25 -0.52
CA GLY A 102 8.83 -8.00 0.78
C GLY A 102 9.73 -8.43 1.94
N TYR A 103 9.78 -7.62 2.99
CA TYR A 103 10.51 -8.00 4.20
C TYR A 103 9.94 -9.29 4.81
N ARG A 104 10.80 -10.27 5.06
CA ARG A 104 10.41 -11.60 5.57
C ARG A 104 9.71 -11.55 6.93
N ASP A 105 10.02 -10.53 7.72
CA ASP A 105 9.44 -10.26 9.04
C ASP A 105 8.21 -9.34 8.99
N ASN A 106 7.58 -9.16 7.82
CA ASN A 106 6.40 -8.29 7.69
C ASN A 106 5.25 -8.63 8.64
N LEU A 107 5.00 -9.91 8.93
CA LEU A 107 4.00 -10.29 9.93
C LEU A 107 4.35 -9.73 11.32
N PHE A 108 5.60 -9.90 11.75
CA PHE A 108 6.09 -9.34 13.01
C PHE A 108 5.92 -7.81 13.05
N ARG A 109 6.28 -7.11 11.98
CA ARG A 109 6.16 -5.65 11.89
C ARG A 109 4.71 -5.17 11.98
N CYS A 110 3.79 -5.88 11.32
CA CYS A 110 2.35 -5.62 11.45
C CYS A 110 1.87 -5.87 12.89
N LEU A 111 2.35 -6.93 13.55
CA LEU A 111 1.99 -7.23 14.93
C LEU A 111 2.51 -6.17 15.91
N VAL A 112 3.74 -5.65 15.72
CA VAL A 112 4.27 -4.55 16.53
C VAL A 112 3.36 -3.33 16.46
N LEU A 113 2.95 -2.91 15.26
CA LEU A 113 2.03 -1.77 15.08
C LEU A 113 0.70 -2.00 15.80
N GLN A 114 0.10 -3.17 15.60
CA GLN A 114 -1.22 -3.50 16.15
C GLN A 114 -1.19 -3.65 17.67
N GLN A 115 -0.17 -4.30 18.23
CA GLN A 115 -0.01 -4.41 19.68
C GLN A 115 0.32 -3.05 20.30
N ALA A 116 1.12 -2.20 19.65
CA ALA A 116 1.38 -0.83 20.10
C ALA A 116 0.07 -0.02 20.18
N ALA A 117 -0.81 -0.11 19.18
CA ALA A 117 -2.13 0.52 19.23
C ALA A 117 -2.98 -0.04 20.38
N ARG A 118 -3.02 -1.36 20.55
CA ARG A 118 -3.76 -2.04 21.61
C ARG A 118 -3.32 -1.60 23.01
N VAL A 119 -2.01 -1.56 23.29
CA VAL A 119 -1.50 -1.12 24.60
C VAL A 119 -1.69 0.38 24.81
N ALA A 120 -1.58 1.22 23.77
CA ALA A 120 -1.87 2.65 23.85
C ALA A 120 -3.31 2.93 24.29
N LEU A 121 -4.26 2.14 23.77
CA LEU A 121 -5.68 2.21 24.13
C LEU A 121 -5.91 1.74 25.57
N ARG A 122 -5.40 0.55 25.93
CA ARG A 122 -5.55 -0.03 27.28
C ARG A 122 -4.94 0.84 28.37
N ALA A 123 -3.78 1.44 28.11
CA ALA A 123 -3.10 2.32 29.06
C ALA A 123 -3.69 3.73 29.11
N GLY A 124 -4.70 4.04 28.29
CA GLY A 124 -5.32 5.37 28.23
C GLY A 124 -4.45 6.46 27.61
N VAL A 125 -3.27 6.12 27.06
CA VAL A 125 -2.39 7.08 26.37
C VAL A 125 -3.07 7.64 25.13
N ARG A 126 -3.90 6.83 24.44
CA ARG A 126 -4.72 7.27 23.31
C ARG A 126 -6.13 6.71 23.41
N ALA A 127 -7.01 7.41 24.11
CA ALA A 127 -8.43 7.06 24.14
C ALA A 127 -9.10 7.28 22.78
N ALA A 128 -9.98 6.35 22.39
CA ALA A 128 -10.75 6.43 21.16
C ALA A 128 -12.13 5.81 21.36
N ASP A 129 -13.13 6.36 20.68
CA ASP A 129 -14.47 5.77 20.61
C ASP A 129 -14.55 4.80 19.41
N ILE A 130 -13.77 5.08 18.36
CA ILE A 130 -13.61 4.24 17.17
C ILE A 130 -12.13 4.08 16.82
N VAL A 131 -11.71 2.87 16.46
CA VAL A 131 -10.41 2.59 15.85
C VAL A 131 -10.62 2.33 14.36
N HIS A 132 -10.00 3.14 13.52
CA HIS A 132 -10.06 3.03 12.06
C HIS A 132 -8.79 2.35 11.54
N CYS A 133 -8.90 1.06 11.27
CA CYS A 133 -7.88 0.20 10.72
C CYS A 133 -7.77 0.38 9.20
N HIS A 134 -6.56 0.53 8.67
CA HIS A 134 -6.30 0.65 7.24
C HIS A 134 -5.51 -0.57 6.72
N ASP A 135 -6.12 -1.30 5.78
CA ASP A 135 -5.58 -2.48 5.10
C ASP A 135 -5.18 -3.67 6.00
N ASN A 136 -4.71 -4.74 5.36
CA ASN A 136 -4.30 -6.01 5.97
C ASN A 136 -3.30 -5.84 7.14
N HIS A 137 -2.44 -4.81 7.09
CA HIS A 137 -1.41 -4.55 8.10
C HIS A 137 -1.99 -4.31 9.50
N THR A 138 -3.27 -3.97 9.57
CA THR A 138 -4.02 -3.72 10.79
C THR A 138 -5.18 -4.70 10.99
N GLY A 139 -5.23 -5.79 10.22
CA GLY A 139 -6.36 -6.70 10.17
C GLY A 139 -6.60 -7.55 11.42
N LEU A 140 -5.60 -7.75 12.29
CA LEU A 140 -5.80 -8.40 13.59
C LEU A 140 -6.20 -7.43 14.70
N LEU A 141 -6.03 -6.12 14.51
CA LEU A 141 -6.40 -5.14 15.53
C LEU A 141 -7.89 -5.21 15.91
N PRO A 142 -8.86 -5.32 14.98
CA PRO A 142 -10.26 -5.55 15.33
C PRO A 142 -10.50 -6.79 16.19
N VAL A 143 -9.70 -7.84 15.99
CA VAL A 143 -9.76 -9.08 16.78
C VAL A 143 -9.37 -8.79 18.22
N TYR A 144 -8.21 -8.16 18.43
CA TYR A 144 -7.72 -7.83 19.76
C TYR A 144 -8.65 -6.86 20.49
N LEU A 145 -9.19 -5.85 19.79
CA LEU A 145 -10.12 -4.89 20.40
C LEU A 145 -11.40 -5.58 20.87
N ARG A 146 -11.95 -6.50 20.06
CA ARG A 146 -13.14 -7.27 20.46
C ARG A 146 -12.86 -8.17 21.66
N ASP A 147 -11.74 -8.91 21.65
CA ASP A 147 -11.35 -9.79 22.76
C ASP A 147 -11.12 -8.99 24.06
N ASP A 148 -10.69 -7.73 23.95
CA ASP A 148 -10.44 -6.83 25.07
C ASP A 148 -11.69 -6.08 25.58
N GLY A 149 -12.83 -6.19 24.90
CA GLY A 149 -13.99 -5.31 25.16
C GLY A 149 -13.70 -3.83 24.87
N GLY A 150 -12.79 -3.56 23.94
CA GLY A 150 -12.35 -2.23 23.54
C GLY A 150 -13.30 -1.48 22.61
N PRO A 151 -12.85 -0.36 22.03
CA PRO A 151 -13.66 0.48 21.14
C PRO A 151 -14.12 -0.25 19.88
N LYS A 152 -15.15 0.30 19.24
CA LYS A 152 -15.64 -0.17 17.93
C LYS A 152 -14.59 0.03 16.86
N SER A 153 -14.60 -0.83 15.84
CA SER A 153 -13.58 -0.84 14.80
C SER A 153 -14.16 -0.72 13.39
N VAL A 154 -13.49 0.06 12.56
CA VAL A 154 -13.75 0.17 11.12
C VAL A 154 -12.50 -0.29 10.39
N LEU A 155 -12.65 -1.17 9.39
CA LEU A 155 -11.54 -1.60 8.54
C LEU A 155 -11.73 -1.11 7.11
N THR A 156 -10.81 -0.29 6.59
CA THR A 156 -10.82 0.11 5.18
C THR A 156 -9.92 -0.77 4.34
N ILE A 157 -10.47 -1.31 3.26
CA ILE A 157 -9.74 -1.97 2.17
C ILE A 157 -9.34 -0.90 1.14
N HIS A 158 -8.06 -0.56 1.04
CA HIS A 158 -7.54 0.30 -0.02
C HIS A 158 -7.15 -0.48 -1.27
N ASN A 159 -6.72 -1.73 -1.10
CA ASN A 159 -6.44 -2.63 -2.22
C ASN A 159 -6.56 -4.10 -1.80
N LEU A 160 -7.62 -4.77 -2.27
CA LEU A 160 -7.92 -6.16 -1.92
C LEU A 160 -6.86 -7.17 -2.37
N ALA A 161 -6.01 -6.81 -3.35
CA ALA A 161 -4.94 -7.69 -3.80
C ALA A 161 -3.89 -7.95 -2.70
N TYR A 162 -3.75 -7.05 -1.71
CA TYR A 162 -2.80 -7.18 -0.61
C TYR A 162 -3.52 -7.64 0.66
N GLN A 163 -3.58 -8.96 0.87
CA GLN A 163 -4.36 -9.57 1.96
C GLN A 163 -3.55 -9.87 3.24
N GLY A 164 -2.22 -9.74 3.18
CA GLY A 164 -1.33 -10.15 4.28
C GLY A 164 -1.41 -11.65 4.53
N ILE A 165 -1.02 -12.44 3.52
CA ILE A 165 -1.01 -13.91 3.58
C ILE A 165 0.35 -14.37 4.12
N TYR A 166 0.34 -15.19 5.17
CA TYR A 166 1.52 -15.74 5.83
C TYR A 166 1.30 -17.22 6.12
N GLY A 167 2.39 -18.00 6.25
CA GLY A 167 2.28 -19.42 6.57
C GLY A 167 1.42 -19.67 7.81
N GLY A 168 0.51 -20.64 7.75
CA GLY A 168 -0.36 -20.99 8.88
C GLY A 168 0.44 -21.40 10.14
N ASP A 169 1.64 -21.93 9.95
CA ASP A 169 2.61 -22.25 11.00
C ASP A 169 3.10 -21.01 11.77
N GLN A 170 2.85 -19.79 11.27
CA GLN A 170 3.19 -18.55 11.94
C GLN A 170 2.06 -18.02 12.82
N PHE A 171 0.88 -18.65 12.84
CA PHE A 171 -0.27 -18.16 13.61
C PHE A 171 0.04 -17.95 15.10
N TRP A 172 0.92 -18.78 15.69
CA TRP A 172 1.28 -18.70 17.10
C TRP A 172 1.90 -17.35 17.50
N ILE A 173 2.55 -16.62 16.58
CA ILE A 173 3.17 -15.33 16.94
C ILE A 173 2.15 -14.21 17.19
N THR A 174 0.90 -14.41 16.77
CA THR A 174 -0.20 -13.45 16.99
C THR A 174 -0.58 -13.32 18.47
N GLY A 175 -0.25 -14.32 19.30
CA GLY A 175 -0.70 -14.39 20.69
C GLY A 175 -2.17 -14.80 20.86
N LEU A 176 -2.86 -15.16 19.77
CA LEU A 176 -4.19 -15.75 19.81
C LEU A 176 -4.11 -17.25 20.11
N SER A 177 -5.14 -17.80 20.75
CA SER A 177 -5.16 -19.23 21.09
C SER A 177 -5.12 -20.10 19.82
N PRO A 178 -4.26 -21.14 19.76
CA PRO A 178 -4.11 -21.98 18.57
C PRO A 178 -5.43 -22.59 18.07
N GLY A 179 -6.36 -22.88 18.98
CA GLY A 179 -7.69 -23.41 18.65
C GLY A 179 -8.57 -22.48 17.80
N ARG A 180 -8.19 -21.21 17.61
CA ARG A 180 -8.86 -20.30 16.67
C ARG A 180 -8.48 -20.53 15.21
N PHE A 181 -7.36 -21.22 14.96
CA PHE A 181 -6.85 -21.47 13.62
C PHE A 181 -7.20 -22.89 13.15
N PHE A 182 -8.44 -23.04 12.70
CA PHE A 182 -8.94 -24.27 12.06
C PHE A 182 -9.47 -23.95 10.66
N GLY A 183 -9.73 -25.00 9.86
CA GLY A 183 -10.24 -24.85 8.50
C GLY A 183 -11.53 -24.02 8.45
N HIS A 184 -11.59 -23.08 7.52
CA HIS A 184 -12.69 -22.10 7.36
C HIS A 184 -12.86 -21.09 8.50
N SER A 185 -11.93 -21.03 9.46
CA SER A 185 -11.93 -19.98 10.48
C SER A 185 -11.81 -18.59 9.85
N ALA A 186 -12.05 -17.55 10.66
CA ALA A 186 -11.83 -16.16 10.27
C ALA A 186 -10.39 -15.85 9.87
N PHE A 187 -9.42 -16.67 10.28
CA PHE A 187 -7.98 -16.44 10.12
C PHE A 187 -7.38 -17.24 8.96
N GLU A 188 -7.84 -18.49 8.79
CA GLU A 188 -7.30 -19.44 7.81
C GLU A 188 -7.76 -19.09 6.38
N PHE A 189 -6.87 -19.20 5.40
CA PHE A 189 -7.12 -18.94 4.00
C PHE A 189 -6.25 -19.88 3.15
N TYR A 190 -6.83 -21.00 2.72
CA TYR A 190 -6.16 -22.07 1.95
C TYR A 190 -4.94 -22.68 2.66
N GLY A 191 -5.03 -22.87 3.97
CA GLY A 191 -3.97 -23.39 4.85
C GLY A 191 -3.09 -22.29 5.47
N ASP A 192 -3.15 -21.08 4.93
CA ASP A 192 -2.35 -19.94 5.38
C ASP A 192 -3.14 -18.99 6.28
N LEU A 193 -2.45 -18.08 6.97
CA LEU A 193 -3.03 -16.98 7.72
C LEU A 193 -3.29 -15.79 6.81
N SER A 194 -4.51 -15.25 6.79
CA SER A 194 -4.84 -13.97 6.14
C SER A 194 -5.23 -12.92 7.18
N LEU A 195 -4.40 -11.88 7.32
CA LEU A 195 -4.67 -10.78 8.26
C LEU A 195 -5.92 -10.00 7.84
N LEU A 196 -6.08 -9.74 6.53
CA LEU A 196 -7.24 -9.04 6.03
C LEU A 196 -8.52 -9.82 6.30
N LYS A 197 -8.54 -11.14 6.01
CA LYS A 197 -9.71 -11.99 6.29
C LYS A 197 -10.11 -11.90 7.75
N ALA A 198 -9.15 -12.02 8.68
CA ALA A 198 -9.42 -11.90 10.10
C ALA A 198 -10.10 -10.56 10.44
N GLY A 199 -9.60 -9.46 9.86
CA GLY A 199 -10.17 -8.14 10.03
C GLY A 199 -11.59 -7.99 9.50
N LEU A 200 -11.88 -8.53 8.31
CA LEU A 200 -13.23 -8.50 7.72
C LEU A 200 -14.26 -9.17 8.64
N TYR A 201 -13.92 -10.31 9.22
CA TYR A 201 -14.82 -11.01 10.14
C TYR A 201 -15.10 -10.22 11.42
N HIS A 202 -14.09 -9.53 11.97
CA HIS A 202 -14.16 -8.98 13.33
C HIS A 202 -14.46 -7.48 13.40
N ALA A 203 -14.17 -6.70 12.36
CA ALA A 203 -14.46 -5.28 12.32
C ALA A 203 -15.97 -5.01 12.43
N ASP A 204 -16.40 -3.97 13.15
CA ASP A 204 -17.81 -3.64 13.24
C ASP A 204 -18.35 -3.14 11.89
N LEU A 205 -17.54 -2.37 11.16
CA LEU A 205 -17.82 -1.94 9.78
C LEU A 205 -16.60 -2.15 8.89
N VAL A 206 -16.83 -2.48 7.62
CA VAL A 206 -15.80 -2.55 6.59
C VAL A 206 -16.09 -1.49 5.54
N THR A 207 -15.09 -0.68 5.20
CA THR A 207 -15.22 0.29 4.11
C THR A 207 -14.24 0.03 2.99
N THR A 208 -14.49 0.60 1.83
CA THR A 208 -13.54 0.60 0.72
C THR A 208 -13.63 1.90 -0.08
N VAL A 209 -12.72 2.08 -1.03
CA VAL A 209 -12.37 3.39 -1.61
C VAL A 209 -13.35 3.93 -2.66
N SER A 210 -14.44 3.20 -2.95
CA SER A 210 -15.58 3.72 -3.72
C SER A 210 -16.79 2.76 -3.66
N PRO A 211 -18.03 3.27 -3.89
CA PRO A 211 -19.22 2.44 -4.05
C PRO A 211 -19.09 1.38 -5.15
N ASN A 212 -18.54 1.77 -6.32
CA ASN A 212 -18.34 0.83 -7.43
C ASN A 212 -17.37 -0.28 -7.05
N TYR A 213 -16.26 0.06 -6.40
CA TYR A 213 -15.28 -0.94 -5.98
C TYR A 213 -15.87 -1.91 -4.96
N ALA A 214 -16.72 -1.44 -4.02
CA ALA A 214 -17.46 -2.32 -3.11
C ALA A 214 -18.34 -3.33 -3.86
N ALA A 215 -19.03 -2.90 -4.91
CA ALA A 215 -19.84 -3.78 -5.76
C ALA A 215 -19.01 -4.71 -6.67
N GLU A 216 -17.77 -4.35 -6.97
CA GLU A 216 -16.86 -5.16 -7.79
C GLU A 216 -16.23 -6.29 -6.97
N ILE A 217 -15.70 -5.99 -5.77
CA ILE A 217 -14.92 -6.95 -4.97
C ILE A 217 -15.74 -8.10 -4.38
N VAL A 218 -17.06 -7.98 -4.34
CA VAL A 218 -17.96 -9.08 -3.95
C VAL A 218 -18.16 -10.11 -5.07
N LYS A 219 -17.59 -9.86 -6.27
CA LYS A 219 -17.66 -10.78 -7.41
C LYS A 219 -16.40 -11.67 -7.45
N PRO A 220 -16.51 -12.95 -7.81
CA PRO A 220 -15.38 -13.89 -7.84
C PRO A 220 -14.17 -13.39 -8.64
N GLN A 221 -14.40 -12.66 -9.74
CA GLN A 221 -13.34 -12.18 -10.64
C GLN A 221 -12.47 -11.09 -10.00
N HIS A 222 -12.98 -10.37 -8.99
CA HIS A 222 -12.29 -9.23 -8.37
C HIS A 222 -12.10 -9.38 -6.86
N GLY A 223 -12.68 -10.42 -6.24
CA GLY A 223 -12.64 -10.63 -4.81
C GLY A 223 -11.38 -11.33 -4.30
N PHE A 224 -10.47 -11.76 -5.18
CA PHE A 224 -9.21 -12.43 -4.83
C PHE A 224 -9.40 -13.61 -3.84
N GLY A 225 -10.48 -14.39 -4.03
CA GLY A 225 -10.83 -15.50 -3.15
C GLY A 225 -11.53 -15.11 -1.83
N LEU A 226 -11.69 -13.81 -1.55
CA LEU A 226 -12.45 -13.28 -0.41
C LEU A 226 -13.87 -12.84 -0.80
N ASP A 227 -14.31 -13.00 -2.06
CA ASP A 227 -15.64 -12.59 -2.53
C ASP A 227 -16.77 -13.19 -1.69
N GLY A 228 -16.64 -14.45 -1.27
CA GLY A 228 -17.58 -15.10 -0.35
C GLY A 228 -17.69 -14.40 1.00
N VAL A 229 -16.54 -14.07 1.60
CA VAL A 229 -16.47 -13.35 2.89
C VAL A 229 -17.04 -11.94 2.75
N LEU A 230 -16.69 -11.25 1.65
CA LEU A 230 -17.15 -9.90 1.39
C LEU A 230 -18.67 -9.83 1.17
N ARG A 231 -19.26 -10.80 0.47
CA ARG A 231 -20.72 -10.90 0.34
C ARG A 231 -21.42 -11.11 1.67
N GLN A 232 -20.83 -11.90 2.57
CA GLN A 232 -21.38 -12.15 3.90
C GLN A 232 -21.39 -10.91 4.80
N LEU A 233 -20.60 -9.88 4.50
CA LEU A 233 -20.65 -8.62 5.24
C LEU A 233 -21.98 -7.88 5.03
N GLY A 234 -22.62 -8.04 3.86
CA GLY A 234 -23.86 -7.33 3.52
C GLY A 234 -23.72 -5.82 3.73
N ASP A 235 -24.63 -5.23 4.50
CA ASP A 235 -24.67 -3.80 4.82
C ASP A 235 -23.45 -3.29 5.62
N ARG A 236 -22.62 -4.21 6.16
CA ARG A 236 -21.37 -3.83 6.82
C ARG A 236 -20.27 -3.44 5.83
N LEU A 237 -20.40 -3.72 4.54
CA LEU A 237 -19.44 -3.33 3.50
C LEU A 237 -19.91 -2.05 2.79
N VAL A 238 -19.23 -0.93 3.06
CA VAL A 238 -19.61 0.39 2.52
C VAL A 238 -18.51 0.97 1.65
N GLY A 239 -18.82 1.30 0.40
CA GLY A 239 -17.91 2.04 -0.46
C GLY A 239 -18.00 3.55 -0.23
N ILE A 240 -16.88 4.19 0.11
CA ILE A 240 -16.78 5.65 0.30
C ILE A 240 -15.71 6.16 -0.66
N LEU A 241 -16.12 7.06 -1.56
CA LEU A 241 -15.21 7.62 -2.55
C LEU A 241 -14.10 8.43 -1.87
N ASN A 242 -12.85 8.10 -2.17
CA ASN A 242 -11.72 8.86 -1.67
C ASN A 242 -11.74 10.31 -2.16
N GLY A 243 -11.44 11.24 -1.25
CA GLY A 243 -11.17 12.63 -1.58
C GLY A 243 -9.74 12.86 -2.04
N ILE A 244 -9.42 14.12 -2.30
CA ILE A 244 -8.06 14.61 -2.54
C ILE A 244 -7.74 15.74 -1.57
N ASP A 245 -6.45 15.93 -1.27
CA ASP A 245 -5.98 17.11 -0.54
C ASP A 245 -5.98 18.31 -1.50
N THR A 246 -7.00 19.16 -1.41
CA THR A 246 -7.16 20.36 -2.25
C THR A 246 -6.30 21.54 -1.81
N GLU A 247 -5.56 21.44 -0.71
CA GLU A 247 -4.54 22.42 -0.32
C GLU A 247 -3.21 22.06 -0.99
N ALA A 248 -2.84 20.77 -0.99
CA ALA A 248 -1.66 20.27 -1.68
C ALA A 248 -1.83 20.27 -3.21
N TRP A 249 -2.98 19.81 -3.72
CA TRP A 249 -3.26 19.71 -5.15
C TRP A 249 -4.12 20.88 -5.63
N ASN A 250 -3.52 22.08 -5.66
CA ASN A 250 -4.22 23.31 -5.99
C ASN A 250 -3.51 24.14 -7.07
N PRO A 251 -3.93 24.10 -8.35
CA PRO A 251 -3.26 24.84 -9.40
C PRO A 251 -3.30 26.38 -9.21
N ALA A 252 -4.16 26.91 -8.32
CA ALA A 252 -4.19 28.34 -8.05
C ALA A 252 -3.06 28.80 -7.11
N ARG A 253 -2.45 27.87 -6.34
CA ARG A 253 -1.44 28.15 -5.30
C ARG A 253 -0.20 27.26 -5.39
N ASP A 254 -0.20 26.29 -6.29
CA ASP A 254 0.89 25.34 -6.48
C ASP A 254 2.15 26.06 -7.00
N ARG A 255 3.23 25.95 -6.22
CA ARG A 255 4.54 26.56 -6.53
C ARG A 255 5.40 25.68 -7.44
N LEU A 256 5.00 24.43 -7.70
CA LEU A 256 5.72 23.49 -8.56
C LEU A 256 5.41 23.68 -10.05
N ILE A 257 4.28 24.33 -10.35
CA ILE A 257 3.91 24.68 -11.73
C ILE A 257 4.41 26.09 -12.09
N PRO A 258 4.81 26.34 -13.35
CA PRO A 258 5.39 27.61 -13.76
C PRO A 258 4.45 28.82 -13.61
N LYS A 259 3.14 28.60 -13.73
CA LYS A 259 2.13 29.64 -13.63
C LYS A 259 0.84 29.06 -13.08
N SER A 260 0.33 29.68 -12.02
CA SER A 260 -0.93 29.27 -11.41
C SER A 260 -2.12 29.49 -12.36
N TYR A 261 -3.16 28.67 -12.19
CA TYR A 261 -4.41 28.77 -12.93
C TYR A 261 -5.57 28.21 -12.11
N SER A 262 -6.80 28.44 -12.55
CA SER A 262 -8.00 27.95 -11.89
C SER A 262 -9.05 27.52 -12.91
N ALA A 263 -10.14 26.88 -12.45
CA ALA A 263 -11.28 26.56 -13.30
C ALA A 263 -11.89 27.80 -13.99
N ARG A 264 -11.76 28.99 -13.38
CA ARG A 264 -12.26 30.25 -13.95
C ARG A 264 -11.26 30.97 -14.85
N ASN A 265 -9.97 30.61 -14.77
CA ASN A 265 -8.92 31.24 -15.57
C ASN A 265 -7.83 30.22 -15.92
N LEU A 266 -7.85 29.73 -17.15
CA LEU A 266 -6.92 28.73 -17.68
C LEU A 266 -5.68 29.34 -18.34
N ALA A 267 -5.49 30.67 -18.33
CA ALA A 267 -4.35 31.30 -19.02
C ALA A 267 -2.98 30.79 -18.55
N GLY A 268 -2.86 30.39 -17.28
CA GLY A 268 -1.63 29.76 -16.76
C GLY A 268 -1.40 28.33 -17.25
N LYS A 269 -2.44 27.63 -17.70
CA LYS A 269 -2.36 26.23 -18.13
C LYS A 269 -1.50 26.08 -19.40
N GLU A 270 -1.56 27.03 -20.33
CA GLU A 270 -0.73 26.96 -21.54
C GLU A 270 0.76 27.14 -21.21
N ALA A 271 1.11 28.03 -20.28
CA ALA A 271 2.48 28.16 -19.79
C ALA A 271 2.97 26.85 -19.12
N CYS A 272 2.10 26.18 -18.35
CA CYS A 272 2.38 24.87 -17.78
C CYS A 272 2.57 23.79 -18.84
N ARG A 273 1.72 23.78 -19.88
CA ARG A 273 1.78 22.82 -20.99
C ARG A 273 3.08 22.97 -21.79
N ARG A 274 3.47 24.21 -22.12
CA ARG A 274 4.74 24.53 -22.78
C ARG A 274 5.94 24.03 -21.96
N ALA A 275 5.97 24.34 -20.67
CA ALA A 275 7.04 23.89 -19.78
C ALA A 275 7.09 22.36 -19.62
N LEU A 276 5.94 21.69 -19.62
CA LEU A 276 5.87 20.23 -19.62
C LEU A 276 6.47 19.65 -20.90
N ARG A 277 6.08 20.19 -22.08
CA ARG A 277 6.62 19.77 -23.37
C ARG A 277 8.14 19.93 -23.39
N GLU A 278 8.64 21.10 -22.99
CA GLU A 278 10.08 21.37 -22.90
C GLU A 278 10.79 20.38 -21.97
N ARG A 279 10.26 20.17 -20.75
CA ARG A 279 10.83 19.23 -19.78
C ARG A 279 10.81 17.78 -20.26
N ALA A 280 9.82 17.39 -21.04
CA ALA A 280 9.67 16.07 -21.64
C ALA A 280 10.47 15.91 -22.95
N GLY A 281 10.90 17.02 -23.57
CA GLY A 281 11.57 17.07 -24.86
C GLY A 281 10.64 17.04 -26.08
N LEU A 282 9.33 17.28 -25.88
CA LEU A 282 8.30 17.23 -26.92
C LEU A 282 8.36 18.45 -27.85
N GLU A 283 7.88 18.29 -29.09
CA GLU A 283 7.71 19.41 -30.03
C GLU A 283 6.87 20.52 -29.39
N GLN A 284 7.26 21.77 -29.63
CA GLN A 284 6.54 22.95 -29.15
C GLN A 284 5.37 23.31 -30.07
N ASP A 285 4.50 22.35 -30.36
CA ASP A 285 3.27 22.55 -31.10
C ASP A 285 2.13 22.85 -30.13
N ALA A 286 1.62 24.09 -30.13
CA ALA A 286 0.54 24.51 -29.25
C ALA A 286 -0.80 23.79 -29.56
N ALA A 287 -1.03 23.39 -30.81
CA ALA A 287 -2.27 22.74 -31.25
C ALA A 287 -2.30 21.23 -30.91
N ALA A 288 -1.13 20.58 -30.83
CA ALA A 288 -1.02 19.17 -30.50
C ALA A 288 -1.49 18.87 -29.06
N PRO A 289 -2.49 18.00 -28.83
CA PRO A 289 -2.90 17.64 -27.48
C PRO A 289 -1.81 16.85 -26.75
N VAL A 290 -1.62 17.12 -25.45
CA VAL A 290 -0.70 16.36 -24.59
C VAL A 290 -1.50 15.42 -23.69
N LEU A 291 -1.28 14.12 -23.87
CA LEU A 291 -1.85 13.05 -23.05
C LEU A 291 -0.83 12.63 -21.98
N GLY A 292 -1.23 12.67 -20.72
CA GLY A 292 -0.37 12.30 -19.59
C GLY A 292 -0.86 11.02 -18.92
N MET A 293 0.05 10.08 -18.68
CA MET A 293 -0.19 8.87 -17.88
C MET A 293 0.81 8.84 -16.72
N VAL A 294 0.31 8.98 -15.49
CA VAL A 294 1.13 8.93 -14.27
C VAL A 294 0.71 7.72 -13.44
N THR A 295 1.52 6.67 -13.46
CA THR A 295 1.14 5.37 -12.87
C THR A 295 2.36 4.47 -12.62
N ARG A 296 2.21 3.41 -11.82
CA ARG A 296 3.14 2.26 -11.88
C ARG A 296 3.06 1.62 -13.26
N VAL A 297 4.19 1.24 -13.82
CA VAL A 297 4.30 0.62 -15.15
C VAL A 297 4.11 -0.88 -15.04
N THR A 298 2.86 -1.31 -15.18
CA THR A 298 2.42 -2.71 -15.02
C THR A 298 1.25 -2.97 -15.96
N HIS A 299 1.02 -4.24 -16.33
CA HIS A 299 -0.15 -4.65 -17.12
C HIS A 299 -1.48 -4.29 -16.45
N GLN A 300 -1.55 -4.35 -15.12
CA GLN A 300 -2.74 -3.95 -14.35
C GLN A 300 -3.15 -2.48 -14.60
N LYS A 301 -2.22 -1.65 -15.06
CA LYS A 301 -2.47 -0.23 -15.35
C LYS A 301 -2.70 0.04 -16.83
N GLY A 302 -2.78 -1.01 -17.66
CA GLY A 302 -3.08 -0.91 -19.10
C GLY A 302 -1.97 -0.22 -19.90
N VAL A 303 -0.73 -0.22 -19.40
CA VAL A 303 0.39 0.45 -20.09
C VAL A 303 0.73 -0.26 -21.40
N ASP A 304 0.59 -1.58 -21.43
CA ASP A 304 0.63 -2.43 -22.62
C ASP A 304 -0.43 -2.02 -23.65
N LEU A 305 -1.67 -1.79 -23.20
CA LEU A 305 -2.76 -1.36 -24.09
C LEU A 305 -2.47 0.00 -24.72
N VAL A 306 -2.01 0.97 -23.93
CA VAL A 306 -1.62 2.30 -24.43
C VAL A 306 -0.41 2.19 -25.38
N GLY A 307 0.60 1.38 -25.02
CA GLY A 307 1.77 1.13 -25.84
C GLY A 307 1.43 0.55 -27.20
N ALA A 308 0.49 -0.41 -27.26
CA ALA A 308 0.06 -1.04 -28.50
C ALA A 308 -0.61 -0.06 -29.49
N ILE A 309 -1.32 0.96 -28.99
CA ILE A 309 -1.99 1.96 -29.83
C ILE A 309 -1.21 3.27 -29.98
N LEU A 310 -0.02 3.39 -29.37
CA LEU A 310 0.79 4.59 -29.40
C LEU A 310 1.07 5.12 -30.83
N PRO A 311 1.37 4.30 -31.85
CA PRO A 311 1.53 4.80 -33.22
C PRO A 311 0.28 5.52 -33.75
N TRP A 312 -0.91 5.05 -33.39
CA TRP A 312 -2.17 5.66 -33.83
C TRP A 312 -2.40 7.00 -33.14
N ILE A 313 -2.14 7.08 -31.83
CA ILE A 313 -2.21 8.32 -31.05
C ILE A 313 -1.29 9.40 -31.65
N VAL A 314 -0.04 9.03 -31.96
CA VAL A 314 0.94 9.97 -32.54
C VAL A 314 0.56 10.39 -33.97
N ARG A 315 0.06 9.47 -34.80
CA ARG A 315 -0.44 9.81 -36.15
C ARG A 315 -1.64 10.77 -36.11
N ALA A 316 -2.46 10.69 -35.06
CA ALA A 316 -3.55 11.64 -34.83
C ALA A 316 -3.07 13.03 -34.37
N GLY A 317 -1.76 13.26 -34.24
CA GLY A 317 -1.16 14.55 -33.86
C GLY A 317 -1.07 14.78 -32.35
N ALA A 318 -1.31 13.76 -31.52
CA ALA A 318 -1.17 13.86 -30.08
C ALA A 318 0.24 13.52 -29.60
N GLN A 319 0.61 14.11 -28.46
CA GLN A 319 1.87 13.87 -27.75
C GLN A 319 1.58 13.10 -26.45
N VAL A 320 2.42 12.11 -26.10
CA VAL A 320 2.20 11.28 -24.90
C VAL A 320 3.36 11.45 -23.91
N VAL A 321 3.02 11.63 -22.65
CA VAL A 321 3.95 11.64 -21.52
C VAL A 321 3.58 10.49 -20.58
N LEU A 322 4.48 9.51 -20.42
CA LEU A 322 4.38 8.47 -19.39
C LEU A 322 5.37 8.77 -18.26
N LEU A 323 4.86 8.84 -17.03
CA LEU A 323 5.67 8.96 -15.82
C LEU A 323 5.35 7.80 -14.88
N GLY A 324 6.35 6.97 -14.62
CA GLY A 324 6.19 5.79 -13.80
C GLY A 324 7.46 4.97 -13.67
N THR A 325 7.45 4.03 -12.74
CA THR A 325 8.46 2.98 -12.58
C THR A 325 7.77 1.62 -12.60
N GLY A 326 8.47 0.59 -13.07
CA GLY A 326 7.92 -0.77 -13.18
C GLY A 326 8.60 -1.59 -14.25
N ASP A 327 7.82 -2.39 -14.96
CA ASP A 327 8.28 -3.34 -15.97
C ASP A 327 9.08 -2.65 -17.10
N ALA A 328 10.31 -3.13 -17.31
CA ALA A 328 11.21 -2.58 -18.32
C ALA A 328 10.73 -2.85 -19.75
N ALA A 329 10.15 -4.02 -20.02
CA ALA A 329 9.64 -4.35 -21.36
C ALA A 329 8.44 -3.46 -21.73
N LEU A 330 7.58 -3.13 -20.76
CA LEU A 330 6.50 -2.17 -20.98
C LEU A 330 7.02 -0.74 -21.22
N LEU A 331 8.10 -0.33 -20.54
CA LEU A 331 8.76 0.95 -20.81
C LEU A 331 9.41 0.99 -22.20
N ASP A 332 9.94 -0.14 -22.67
CA ASP A 332 10.60 -0.23 -23.97
C ASP A 332 9.62 0.01 -25.14
N LEU A 333 8.34 -0.39 -25.00
CA LEU A 333 7.27 -0.08 -25.97
C LEU A 333 7.19 1.42 -26.31
N PHE A 334 7.42 2.28 -25.31
CA PHE A 334 7.40 3.74 -25.47
C PHE A 334 8.76 4.30 -25.91
N SER A 335 9.85 3.60 -25.64
CA SER A 335 11.21 4.02 -25.99
C SER A 335 11.52 3.83 -27.47
N ASP A 336 10.99 2.78 -28.11
CA ASP A 336 11.14 2.52 -29.54
C ASP A 336 10.51 3.60 -30.43
N HIS A 337 9.50 4.28 -29.91
CA HIS A 337 8.83 5.40 -30.60
C HIS A 337 9.61 6.72 -30.46
N ARG A 338 10.56 6.79 -29.51
CA ARG A 338 11.47 7.94 -29.33
C ARG A 338 12.55 8.02 -30.40
N THR A 339 13.00 6.88 -30.94
CA THR A 339 14.12 6.82 -31.89
C THR A 339 13.69 6.87 -33.35
N ARG A 340 12.46 6.43 -33.65
CA ARG A 340 11.90 6.47 -35.01
C ARG A 340 11.25 7.81 -35.37
N GLY A 341 10.94 8.65 -34.38
CA GLY A 341 10.40 9.98 -34.57
C GLY A 341 11.43 11.06 -34.26
N ARG A 342 12.24 11.47 -35.25
CA ARG A 342 12.93 12.77 -35.17
C ARG A 342 11.96 13.96 -35.20
N ASP A 343 10.67 13.71 -35.43
CA ASP A 343 9.61 14.71 -35.29
C ASP A 343 8.78 14.52 -34.00
N ARG A 344 8.00 13.47 -33.74
CA ARG A 344 6.82 13.63 -32.83
C ARG A 344 6.74 12.93 -31.47
N GLY A 345 7.82 12.45 -30.84
CA GLY A 345 7.68 11.71 -29.57
C GLY A 345 8.88 11.76 -28.64
N ALA A 346 8.77 12.52 -27.55
CA ALA A 346 9.78 12.55 -26.51
C ALA A 346 9.21 12.08 -25.17
N LEU A 347 9.69 10.91 -24.73
CA LEU A 347 9.60 10.46 -23.35
C LEU A 347 10.92 10.78 -22.61
N ARG A 348 10.80 11.39 -21.43
CA ARG A 348 11.84 11.45 -20.41
C ARG A 348 11.41 10.66 -19.17
N GLY A 349 11.83 9.40 -19.10
CA GLY A 349 11.90 8.68 -17.83
C GLY A 349 13.14 9.13 -17.05
N ARG A 350 12.96 9.76 -15.88
CA ARG A 350 14.07 9.85 -14.92
C ARG A 350 14.22 8.50 -14.25
N LEU A 351 15.22 7.73 -14.69
CA LEU A 351 15.74 6.59 -13.94
C LEU A 351 16.48 7.12 -12.69
N ARG A 352 15.91 6.90 -11.50
CA ARG A 352 16.71 6.77 -10.27
C ARG A 352 16.52 5.34 -9.76
N GLY A 353 17.52 4.53 -10.01
CA GLY A 353 17.62 3.14 -9.56
C GLY A 353 18.93 2.58 -10.09
N ALA A 354 19.85 2.24 -9.20
CA ALA A 354 21.16 1.69 -9.54
C ALA A 354 20.97 0.41 -10.40
N ARG A 355 21.77 0.24 -11.45
CA ARG A 355 21.84 -1.02 -12.18
C ARG A 355 22.34 -2.10 -11.20
N PRO A 356 21.60 -3.19 -10.93
CA PRO A 356 22.21 -4.36 -10.31
C PRO A 356 23.20 -4.95 -11.33
N ALA A 357 24.43 -5.19 -10.88
CA ALA A 357 25.42 -5.91 -11.66
C ALA A 357 24.84 -7.27 -12.07
N ARG A 358 24.95 -7.63 -13.35
CA ARG A 358 24.54 -8.95 -13.84
C ARG A 358 25.22 -10.03 -13.01
N PRO A 359 24.49 -10.99 -12.42
CA PRO A 359 25.13 -12.14 -11.80
C PRO A 359 25.84 -12.95 -12.89
N ARG A 360 27.13 -13.25 -12.68
CA ARG A 360 27.83 -14.29 -13.44
C ARG A 360 27.13 -15.63 -13.20
N PRO A 361 26.96 -16.49 -14.22
CA PRO A 361 26.41 -17.81 -14.01
C PRO A 361 27.31 -18.62 -13.06
N PRO A 362 26.75 -19.40 -12.12
CA PRO A 362 27.54 -20.25 -11.24
C PRO A 362 28.19 -21.39 -12.06
N ALA A 363 29.46 -21.67 -11.76
CA ALA A 363 30.17 -22.83 -12.27
C ALA A 363 29.54 -24.13 -11.74
N PRO A 364 29.57 -25.23 -12.50
CA PRO A 364 28.93 -26.48 -12.11
C PRO A 364 29.69 -27.14 -10.96
N THR A 365 29.04 -27.28 -9.80
CA THR A 365 29.53 -28.14 -8.72
C THR A 365 28.75 -29.46 -8.73
N HIS A 366 29.49 -30.53 -9.00
CA HIS A 366 29.07 -31.90 -8.75
C HIS A 366 28.64 -32.06 -7.29
N ARG A 367 27.43 -32.58 -7.07
CA ARG A 367 27.18 -33.58 -6.01
C ARG A 367 25.86 -34.30 -6.28
N ALA A 368 25.99 -35.57 -6.62
CA ALA A 368 24.93 -36.54 -6.60
C ALA A 368 24.47 -36.78 -5.15
N SER A 369 23.17 -36.86 -4.92
CA SER A 369 22.59 -37.69 -3.88
C SER A 369 21.20 -38.12 -4.34
N ALA A 370 21.07 -39.42 -4.58
CA ALA A 370 19.87 -40.07 -5.06
C ALA A 370 18.92 -40.34 -3.89
N TYR A 371 17.64 -39.99 -4.08
CA TYR A 371 16.54 -40.61 -3.33
C TYR A 371 15.71 -41.42 -4.33
N ARG A 372 15.84 -42.75 -4.23
CA ARG A 372 15.04 -43.75 -4.95
C ARG A 372 13.63 -43.75 -4.38
N ALA A 373 12.64 -43.49 -5.23
CA ALA A 373 11.25 -43.85 -4.97
C ALA A 373 11.01 -45.29 -5.45
N SER A 374 10.64 -46.18 -4.52
CA SER A 374 10.16 -47.53 -4.82
C SER A 374 8.68 -47.47 -5.21
N ARG A 375 8.36 -47.94 -6.42
CA ARG A 375 7.02 -48.40 -6.81
C ARG A 375 7.00 -49.93 -6.76
N PRO A 376 5.91 -50.58 -6.31
CA PRO A 376 5.72 -52.01 -6.45
C PRO A 376 5.07 -52.35 -7.80
N SER A 377 5.46 -53.49 -8.37
CA SER A 377 4.76 -54.14 -9.49
C SER A 377 4.63 -55.65 -9.19
N PRO A 378 3.62 -56.34 -9.77
CA PRO A 378 3.07 -57.59 -9.24
C PRO A 378 3.49 -58.86 -10.01
N SER A 379 3.13 -60.03 -9.42
CA SER A 379 3.11 -61.39 -10.00
C SER A 379 4.50 -62.05 -10.25
N CYS A 380 4.73 -63.36 -10.20
CA CYS A 380 3.90 -64.55 -10.05
C CYS A 380 4.83 -65.77 -9.74
N ALA A 381 4.27 -66.83 -9.13
CA ALA A 381 4.67 -68.24 -9.23
C ALA A 381 6.08 -68.68 -8.74
N ARG A 382 6.14 -69.37 -7.59
CA ARG A 382 6.01 -70.84 -7.46
C ARG A 382 5.86 -71.21 -5.99
#